data_AF-A0A7S4E1P3-F1
#
_entry.id   AF-A0A7S4E1P3-F1
#
_cell.length_a   1.000
_cell.length_b   1.000
_cell.length_c   1.000
_cell.angle_alpha   90.00
_cell.angle_beta   90.00
_cell.angle_gamma   90.00
#
_symmetry.space_group_name_H-M   'P 1'
#
loop_
_entity.id
_entity.type
_entity.pdbx_description
1 polymer ?
#
loop_
_entity_poly.entity_id
_entity_poly.type
_entity_poly.pdbx_seq_one_letter_code
_entity_poly.pdbx_strand_id
1 'polypeptide(L)'
;KHLKIEFKFSYKLISLNWYMIKKYTEAVIIGFPIIEASLMLFYDNIYVKSINLKHNIKNKKKLWRINSLLIGKKGVVKTNIEINTKVRIVISKSQIHLMGTSKNIKKAESIVLNLF
;
A
#
# COMPACT_ATOMS: atom_id res chain seq x y z
N LYS A 1 17.34 17.97 1.23
CA LYS A 1 17.24 17.37 2.59
C LYS A 1 17.03 15.86 2.43
N HIS A 2 18.01 15.03 2.76
CA HIS A 2 17.82 13.58 2.78
C HIS A 2 17.16 13.19 4.10
N LEU A 3 15.89 12.78 4.05
CA LEU A 3 15.21 12.16 5.18
C LEU A 3 15.68 10.70 5.25
N LYS A 4 16.38 10.33 6.31
CA LYS A 4 16.86 8.96 6.57
C LYS A 4 16.36 8.52 7.93
N ILE A 5 16.00 7.25 8.03
CA ILE A 5 15.68 6.59 9.30
C ILE A 5 16.74 5.51 9.51
N GLU A 6 17.45 5.59 10.62
CA GLU A 6 18.49 4.64 11.00
C GLU A 6 17.97 3.72 12.12
N PHE A 7 18.09 2.41 11.92
CA PHE A 7 17.82 1.43 12.96
C PHE A 7 19.15 0.99 13.57
N LYS A 8 19.30 1.16 14.88
CA LYS A 8 20.43 0.64 15.65
C LYS A 8 19.94 -0.51 16.51
N PHE A 9 20.60 -1.65 16.42
CA PHE A 9 20.22 -2.86 17.13
C PHE A 9 21.26 -3.19 18.19
N SER A 10 20.81 -3.50 19.41
CA SER A 10 21.61 -4.20 20.40
C SER A 10 21.57 -5.71 20.09
N TYR A 11 22.63 -6.42 20.43
CA TYR A 11 23.03 -7.79 20.00
C TYR A 11 21.98 -8.92 20.20
N LYS A 12 20.80 -8.60 20.74
CA LYS A 12 19.75 -9.54 21.17
C LYS A 12 18.60 -9.72 20.16
N LEU A 13 18.55 -8.93 19.08
CA LEU A 13 17.47 -9.02 18.09
C LEU A 13 17.82 -10.02 16.99
N ILE A 14 17.24 -11.21 17.12
CA ILE A 14 17.25 -12.30 16.14
C ILE A 14 16.91 -11.75 14.74
N SER A 15 17.65 -12.20 13.74
CA SER A 15 17.61 -11.79 12.32
C SER A 15 16.22 -11.86 11.64
N LEU A 16 15.21 -12.48 12.26
CA LEU A 16 13.84 -12.44 11.76
C LEU A 16 13.18 -11.06 11.92
N ASN A 17 13.58 -10.27 12.93
CA ASN A 17 12.81 -9.08 13.32
C ASN A 17 13.09 -7.85 12.45
N TRP A 18 14.30 -7.71 11.89
CA TRP A 18 14.69 -6.50 11.14
C TRP A 18 13.88 -6.32 9.85
N TYR A 19 13.55 -7.43 9.17
CA TYR A 19 12.82 -7.38 7.90
C TYR A 19 11.38 -6.92 8.11
N MET A 20 10.74 -7.40 9.19
CA MET A 20 9.40 -6.96 9.58
C MET A 20 9.38 -5.48 9.95
N ILE A 21 10.35 -5.03 10.78
CA ILE A 21 10.50 -3.62 11.16
C ILE A 21 10.70 -2.74 9.92
N LYS A 22 11.58 -3.16 9.01
CA LYS A 22 11.82 -2.45 7.74
C LYS A 22 10.53 -2.31 6.94
N LYS A 23 9.81 -3.41 6.68
CA LYS A 23 8.53 -3.41 5.96
C LYS A 23 7.48 -2.52 6.61
N TYR A 24 7.33 -2.64 7.93
CA TYR A 24 6.43 -1.80 8.72
C TYR A 24 6.74 -0.31 8.51
N THR A 25 8.02 0.07 8.64
CA THR A 25 8.42 1.48 8.48
C THR A 25 8.24 1.98 7.05
N GLU A 26 8.53 1.15 6.05
CA GLU A 26 8.24 1.47 4.65
C GLU A 26 6.73 1.71 4.43
N ALA A 27 5.86 0.87 5.00
CA ALA A 27 4.41 1.04 4.91
C ALA A 27 3.94 2.34 5.58
N VAL A 28 4.47 2.69 6.76
CA VAL A 28 4.16 3.94 7.44
C VAL A 28 4.59 5.16 6.60
N ILE A 29 5.80 5.13 6.02
CA ILE A 29 6.32 6.22 5.17
C ILE A 29 5.47 6.40 3.91
N ILE A 30 4.98 5.31 3.33
CA ILE A 30 4.06 5.34 2.17
C ILE A 30 2.74 6.04 2.54
N GLY A 31 2.34 6.00 3.81
CA GLY A 31 1.14 6.64 4.33
C GLY A 31 0.05 5.68 4.78
N PHE A 32 0.36 4.40 5.03
CA PHE A 32 -0.58 3.50 5.68
C PHE A 32 -0.81 3.92 7.13
N PRO A 33 -2.03 3.77 7.67
CA PRO A 33 -2.30 4.03 9.08
C PRO A 33 -1.39 3.17 9.96
N ILE A 34 -0.84 3.75 11.03
CA ILE A 34 0.11 3.08 11.93
C ILE A 34 -0.45 1.76 12.47
N ILE A 35 -1.73 1.76 12.87
CA ILE A 35 -2.42 0.59 13.41
C ILE A 35 -2.47 -0.53 12.37
N GLU A 36 -2.84 -0.21 11.14
CA GLU A 36 -2.93 -1.17 10.04
C GLU A 36 -1.54 -1.69 9.63
N ALA A 37 -0.55 -0.80 9.53
CA ALA A 37 0.83 -1.16 9.22
C ALA A 37 1.41 -2.10 10.29
N SER A 38 1.04 -1.92 11.57
CA SER A 38 1.54 -2.75 12.68
C SER A 38 1.20 -4.23 12.52
N LEU A 39 0.16 -4.56 11.74
CA LEU A 39 -0.17 -5.95 11.40
C LEU A 39 1.01 -6.67 10.72
N MET A 40 1.88 -5.96 9.99
CA MET A 40 3.08 -6.55 9.37
C MET A 40 4.14 -7.00 10.38
N LEU A 41 4.07 -6.52 11.63
CA LEU A 41 4.94 -6.96 12.72
C LEU A 41 4.42 -8.25 13.38
N PHE A 42 3.12 -8.54 13.24
CA PHE A 42 2.46 -9.69 13.85
C PHE A 42 2.23 -10.83 12.87
N TYR A 43 2.10 -10.52 11.57
CA TYR A 43 1.73 -11.49 10.53
C TYR A 43 2.70 -11.43 9.35
N ASP A 44 3.43 -12.53 9.13
CA ASP A 44 4.40 -12.67 8.02
C ASP A 44 3.76 -12.64 6.62
N ASN A 45 2.47 -12.95 6.54
CA ASN A 45 1.74 -13.08 5.28
C ASN A 45 1.09 -11.77 4.80
N ILE A 46 1.39 -10.65 5.44
CA ILE A 46 0.94 -9.32 5.01
C ILE A 46 2.04 -8.66 4.18
N TYR A 47 1.64 -8.16 3.02
CA TYR A 47 2.52 -7.57 2.04
C TYR A 47 2.01 -6.19 1.63
N VAL A 48 2.90 -5.35 1.10
CA VAL A 48 2.55 -4.13 0.40
C VAL A 48 2.90 -4.31 -1.07
N LYS A 49 1.93 -4.05 -1.95
CA LYS A 49 2.13 -4.03 -3.40
C LYS A 49 1.88 -2.63 -3.93
N SER A 50 2.82 -2.12 -4.74
CA SER A 50 2.73 -0.80 -5.35
C SER A 50 2.47 -0.92 -6.85
N ILE A 51 1.37 -0.35 -7.31
CA ILE A 51 0.98 -0.29 -8.73
C ILE A 51 1.39 1.07 -9.27
N ASN A 52 2.27 1.08 -10.27
CA ASN A 52 2.72 2.32 -10.90
C ASN A 52 1.83 2.68 -12.09
N LEU A 53 1.03 3.73 -11.93
CA LEU A 53 0.05 4.17 -12.93
C LEU A 53 0.71 4.74 -14.19
N LYS A 54 1.96 5.23 -14.10
CA LYS A 54 2.66 5.81 -15.26
C LYS A 54 3.00 4.80 -16.34
N HIS A 55 3.28 3.55 -15.98
CA HIS A 55 3.61 2.52 -16.97
C HIS A 55 2.40 2.11 -17.81
N ASN A 56 1.20 2.17 -17.22
CA ASN A 56 -0.02 1.74 -17.90
C ASN A 56 -0.65 2.87 -18.74
N ILE A 57 -0.32 4.14 -18.45
CA ILE A 57 -1.05 5.29 -18.99
C ILE A 57 -0.07 6.36 -19.47
N LYS A 58 0.10 6.47 -20.81
CA LYS A 58 0.97 7.47 -21.44
C LYS A 58 0.51 8.93 -21.24
N ASN A 59 -0.75 9.16 -20.85
CA ASN A 59 -1.35 10.51 -20.80
C ASN A 59 -1.70 10.96 -19.36
N LYS A 60 -1.15 12.11 -18.92
CA LYS A 60 -1.44 12.74 -17.62
C LYS A 60 -2.93 13.03 -17.39
N LYS A 61 -3.70 13.30 -18.46
CA LYS A 61 -5.17 13.50 -18.36
C LYS A 61 -5.93 12.22 -18.00
N LYS A 62 -5.40 11.04 -18.32
CA LYS A 62 -6.05 9.78 -17.92
C LYS A 62 -5.74 9.45 -16.45
N LEU A 63 -4.53 9.76 -15.97
CA LEU A 63 -4.11 9.55 -14.58
C LEU A 63 -5.02 10.23 -13.54
N TRP A 64 -5.35 11.51 -13.72
CA TRP A 64 -6.24 12.19 -12.76
C TRP A 64 -7.64 11.59 -12.76
N ARG A 65 -8.15 11.20 -13.93
CA ARG A 65 -9.47 10.60 -14.07
C ARG A 65 -9.55 9.30 -13.29
N ILE A 66 -8.51 8.47 -13.38
CA ILE A 66 -8.51 7.20 -12.67
C ILE A 66 -8.38 7.40 -11.16
N ASN A 67 -7.49 8.29 -10.71
CA ASN A 67 -7.43 8.63 -9.28
C ASN A 67 -8.80 9.12 -8.78
N SER A 68 -9.52 9.92 -9.58
CA SER A 68 -10.86 10.39 -9.23
C SER A 68 -11.91 9.28 -9.20
N LEU A 69 -11.83 8.28 -10.08
CA LEU A 69 -12.73 7.12 -10.10
C LEU A 69 -12.48 6.19 -8.91
N LEU A 70 -11.21 5.93 -8.60
CA LEU A 70 -10.79 5.11 -7.46
C LEU A 70 -11.20 5.71 -6.13
N ILE A 71 -11.01 7.03 -5.97
CA ILE A 71 -11.51 7.72 -4.77
C ILE A 71 -13.04 7.74 -4.81
N GLY A 72 -13.64 8.06 -5.95
CA GLY A 72 -15.08 8.26 -6.10
C GLY A 72 -15.57 9.47 -5.29
N LYS A 73 -16.89 9.66 -5.22
CA LYS A 73 -17.49 10.73 -4.39
C LYS A 73 -17.29 10.38 -2.91
N LYS A 74 -16.65 11.25 -2.14
CA LYS A 74 -16.33 11.05 -0.70
C LYS A 74 -15.53 9.78 -0.37
N GLY A 75 -14.75 9.21 -1.29
CA GLY A 75 -13.96 8.01 -0.98
C GLY A 75 -14.73 6.69 -1.05
N VAL A 76 -16.02 6.70 -1.42
CA VAL A 76 -16.91 5.52 -1.32
C VAL A 76 -16.38 4.32 -2.12
N VAL A 77 -15.86 4.55 -3.33
CA VAL A 77 -15.34 3.46 -4.18
C VAL A 77 -14.13 2.80 -3.50
N LYS A 78 -13.16 3.61 -3.06
CA LYS A 78 -12.00 3.14 -2.31
C LYS A 78 -12.43 2.31 -1.10
N THR A 79 -13.30 2.87 -0.25
CA THR A 79 -13.74 2.20 0.98
C THR A 79 -14.48 0.89 0.69
N ASN A 80 -15.32 0.85 -0.35
CA ASN A 80 -15.99 -0.38 -0.77
C ASN A 80 -15.00 -1.45 -1.24
N ILE A 81 -13.97 -1.08 -2.00
CA ILE A 81 -12.93 -2.03 -2.42
C ILE A 81 -12.17 -2.53 -1.19
N GLU A 82 -11.78 -1.64 -0.27
CA GLU A 82 -11.08 -2.01 0.97
C GLU A 82 -11.87 -3.05 1.78
N ILE A 83 -13.16 -2.80 2.01
CA ILE A 83 -14.04 -3.70 2.77
C ILE A 83 -14.21 -5.05 2.06
N ASN A 84 -14.54 -5.03 0.77
CA ASN A 84 -14.87 -6.25 0.01
C ASN A 84 -13.65 -7.15 -0.28
N THR A 85 -12.45 -6.57 -0.26
CA THR A 85 -11.20 -7.31 -0.52
C THR A 85 -10.38 -7.54 0.73
N LYS A 86 -10.72 -6.90 1.87
CA LYS A 86 -9.94 -6.92 3.11
C LYS A 86 -8.49 -6.50 2.84
N VAL A 87 -8.33 -5.38 2.14
CA VAL A 87 -7.07 -4.73 1.78
C VAL A 87 -7.15 -3.28 2.23
N ARG A 88 -6.02 -2.68 2.59
CA ARG A 88 -5.90 -1.22 2.74
C ARG A 88 -5.29 -0.59 1.51
N ILE A 89 -5.82 0.55 1.10
CA ILE A 89 -5.43 1.25 -0.12
C ILE A 89 -4.89 2.63 0.25
N VAL A 90 -3.69 2.95 -0.21
CA VAL A 90 -3.13 4.30 -0.18
C VAL A 90 -2.91 4.76 -1.61
N ILE A 91 -3.43 5.93 -1.95
CA ILE A 91 -3.29 6.51 -3.29
C ILE A 91 -2.31 7.68 -3.17
N SER A 92 -1.17 7.57 -3.82
CA SER A 92 -0.20 8.65 -3.99
C SER A 92 -0.17 9.08 -5.46
N LYS A 93 0.26 10.32 -5.74
CA LYS A 93 0.13 10.99 -7.07
C LYS A 93 0.09 10.08 -8.31
N SER A 94 1.07 9.17 -8.44
CA SER A 94 1.16 8.23 -9.56
C SER A 94 1.27 6.76 -9.15
N GLN A 95 1.01 6.43 -7.90
CA GLN A 95 1.11 5.06 -7.41
C GLN A 95 -0.09 4.72 -6.51
N ILE A 96 -0.56 3.49 -6.62
CA ILE A 96 -1.56 2.93 -5.71
C ILE A 96 -0.87 1.84 -4.92
N HIS A 97 -0.90 1.94 -3.60
CA HIS A 97 -0.33 0.97 -2.69
C HIS A 97 -1.45 0.15 -2.06
N LEU A 98 -1.34 -1.17 -2.13
CA LEU A 98 -2.28 -2.15 -1.60
C LEU A 98 -1.59 -2.92 -0.48
N MET A 99 -2.19 -2.98 0.71
CA MET A 99 -1.67 -3.74 1.84
C MET A 99 -2.66 -4.84 2.25
N GLY A 100 -2.17 -6.08 2.37
CA GLY A 100 -2.97 -7.23 2.79
C GLY A 100 -2.29 -8.55 2.48
N THR A 101 -3.03 -9.66 2.55
CA THR A 101 -2.51 -10.97 2.15
C THR A 101 -2.33 -11.04 0.63
N SER A 102 -1.41 -11.89 0.15
CA SER A 102 -1.13 -12.04 -1.29
C SER A 102 -2.40 -12.34 -2.13
N LYS A 103 -3.30 -13.19 -1.61
CA LYS A 103 -4.58 -13.51 -2.26
C LYS A 103 -5.51 -12.29 -2.35
N ASN A 104 -5.64 -11.55 -1.25
CA ASN A 104 -6.51 -10.37 -1.17
C ASN A 104 -5.98 -9.22 -2.04
N ILE A 105 -4.66 -9.02 -2.05
CA ILE A 105 -4.00 -8.03 -2.91
C ILE A 105 -4.29 -8.33 -4.38
N LYS A 106 -4.16 -9.59 -4.83
CA LYS A 106 -4.47 -9.95 -6.22
C LYS A 106 -5.93 -9.66 -6.58
N LYS A 107 -6.86 -9.91 -5.65
CA LYS A 107 -8.29 -9.60 -5.83
C LYS A 107 -8.55 -8.09 -5.91
N ALA A 108 -7.91 -7.30 -5.05
CA ALA A 108 -8.02 -5.84 -5.10
C ALA A 108 -7.37 -5.27 -6.36
N GLU A 109 -6.22 -5.80 -6.74
CA GLU A 109 -5.48 -5.40 -7.93
C GLU A 109 -6.30 -5.60 -9.21
N SER A 110 -7.00 -6.74 -9.37
CA SER A 110 -7.85 -6.94 -10.54
C SER A 110 -9.00 -5.94 -10.61
N ILE A 111 -9.63 -5.62 -9.47
CA ILE A 111 -10.70 -4.61 -9.41
C ILE A 111 -10.15 -3.22 -9.75
N VAL A 112 -9.01 -2.85 -9.18
CA VAL A 112 -8.32 -1.59 -9.48
C VAL A 112 -7.94 -1.52 -10.96
N LEU A 113 -7.46 -2.63 -11.54
CA LEU A 113 -7.08 -2.70 -12.95
C LEU A 113 -8.26 -2.54 -13.90
N ASN A 114 -9.42 -3.08 -13.53
CA ASN A 114 -10.65 -2.95 -14.31
C ASN A 114 -11.27 -1.54 -14.26
N LEU A 115 -10.81 -0.65 -13.38
CA LEU A 115 -11.22 0.76 -13.36
C LEU A 115 -10.43 1.63 -14.36
N PHE A 116 -9.35 1.11 -14.97
CA PHE A 116 -8.52 1.83 -15.94
C PHE A 116 -9.16 1.97 -17.32
#